data_AF-A0A517Y0V5-F1
#
_entry.id   AF-A0A517Y0V5-F1
#
_cell.length_a   1.000
_cell.length_b   1.000
_cell.length_c   1.000
_cell.angle_alpha   90.00
_cell.angle_beta   90.00
_cell.angle_gamma   90.00
#
_symmetry.space_group_name_H-M   'P 1'
#
loop_
_entity.id
_entity.type
_entity.pdbx_description
1 polymer ?
#
loop_
_entity_poly.entity_id
_entity_poly.type
_entity_poly.pdbx_seq_one_letter_code
_entity_poly.pdbx_strand_id
1 'polypeptide(L)'
;MATATAIPASARNLLAALAPFGPVVEGEELAFDDDPPAALDAVLRVIHTGVRAQLAGRRWLGCDEATGLAVVLNPAATLPSGVTLLAVEGDATWDRINPAAWCDAPRLFDPAPGPSGRG
;
A
#
# COMPACT_ATOMS: atom_id res chain seq x y z
N MET A 1 -21.39 -17.97 -4.27
CA MET A 1 -20.25 -18.57 -3.54
C MET A 1 -19.57 -17.44 -2.80
N ALA A 2 -19.67 -17.39 -1.47
CA ALA A 2 -18.97 -16.39 -0.67
C ALA A 2 -17.51 -16.82 -0.55
N THR A 3 -16.65 -16.24 -1.38
CA THR A 3 -15.20 -16.38 -1.25
C THR A 3 -14.81 -15.80 0.10
N ALA A 4 -14.18 -16.59 0.96
CA ALA A 4 -13.53 -16.07 2.16
C ALA A 4 -12.67 -14.88 1.74
N THR A 5 -13.00 -13.68 2.23
CA THR A 5 -12.31 -12.44 1.87
C THR A 5 -10.90 -12.49 2.46
N ALA A 6 -9.98 -13.14 1.75
CA ALA A 6 -8.57 -13.11 2.10
C ALA A 6 -8.14 -11.64 2.10
N ILE A 7 -7.63 -11.17 3.24
CA ILE A 7 -7.21 -9.77 3.36
C ILE A 7 -6.06 -9.54 2.37
N PRO A 8 -6.14 -8.53 1.50
CA PRO A 8 -5.12 -8.29 0.49
C PRO A 8 -3.72 -8.15 1.09
N ALA A 9 -2.75 -8.79 0.44
CA ALA A 9 -1.32 -8.71 0.78
C ALA A 9 -0.51 -7.78 -0.15
N SER A 10 -1.13 -7.27 -1.23
CA SER A 10 -0.48 -6.41 -2.22
C SER A 10 -1.46 -5.37 -2.76
N ALA A 11 -0.94 -4.29 -3.34
CA ALA A 11 -1.74 -3.21 -3.90
C ALA A 11 -2.65 -3.69 -5.03
N ARG A 12 -2.18 -4.64 -5.86
CA ARG A 12 -2.98 -5.25 -6.93
C ARG A 12 -4.15 -6.07 -6.38
N ASN A 13 -3.92 -6.86 -5.34
CA ASN A 13 -4.98 -7.63 -4.71
C ASN A 13 -5.98 -6.69 -4.02
N LEU A 14 -5.50 -5.60 -3.43
CA LEU A 14 -6.35 -4.59 -2.83
C LEU A 14 -7.21 -3.88 -3.88
N LEU A 15 -6.62 -3.46 -5.00
CA LEU A 15 -7.36 -2.85 -6.11
C LEU A 15 -8.44 -3.80 -6.66
N ALA A 16 -8.12 -5.09 -6.82
CA ALA A 16 -9.11 -6.09 -7.25
C ALA A 16 -10.27 -6.25 -6.25
N ALA A 17 -9.98 -6.18 -4.94
CA ALA A 17 -11.00 -6.21 -3.90
C ALA A 17 -11.82 -4.91 -3.81
N LEU A 18 -11.21 -3.77 -4.18
CA LEU A 18 -11.86 -2.46 -4.20
C LEU A 18 -12.63 -2.19 -5.50
N ALA A 19 -12.37 -2.93 -6.58
CA ALA A 19 -13.05 -2.73 -7.86
C ALA A 19 -14.59 -2.60 -7.79
N PRO A 20 -15.33 -3.34 -6.92
CA PRO A 20 -16.78 -3.16 -6.76
C PRO A 20 -17.20 -1.80 -6.18
N PHE A 21 -16.30 -1.05 -5.54
CA PHE A 21 -16.53 0.23 -4.88
C PHE A 21 -16.14 1.44 -5.75
N GLY A 22 -15.76 1.20 -7.01
CA GLY A 22 -15.44 2.25 -7.97
C GLY A 22 -14.27 3.16 -7.58
N PRO A 23 -13.07 2.64 -7.23
CA PRO A 23 -11.96 3.47 -6.82
C PRO A 23 -11.46 4.31 -8.00
N VAL A 24 -11.43 5.62 -7.83
CA VAL A 24 -10.91 6.59 -8.81
C VAL A 24 -9.82 7.47 -8.17
N VAL A 25 -8.91 7.97 -8.99
CA VAL A 25 -7.85 8.90 -8.52
C VAL A 25 -8.27 10.32 -8.88
N GLU A 26 -8.43 11.15 -7.85
CA GLU A 26 -8.70 12.58 -7.99
C GLU A 26 -7.49 13.36 -7.48
N GLY A 27 -6.62 13.77 -8.41
CA GLY A 27 -5.36 14.42 -8.06
C GLY A 27 -4.42 13.47 -7.31
N GLU A 28 -4.12 13.78 -6.05
CA GLU A 28 -3.27 12.96 -5.17
C GLU A 28 -4.09 12.13 -4.16
N GLU A 29 -5.41 12.03 -4.34
CA GLU A 29 -6.31 11.29 -3.44
C GLU A 29 -7.05 10.15 -4.15
N LEU A 30 -7.56 9.19 -3.36
CA LEU A 30 -8.48 8.15 -3.83
C LEU A 30 -9.90 8.52 -3.40
N ALA A 31 -10.80 8.58 -4.37
CA ALA A 31 -12.23 8.66 -4.12
C ALA A 31 -12.88 7.30 -4.42
N PHE A 32 -13.97 7.02 -3.72
CA PHE A 32 -14.76 5.80 -3.85
C PHE A 32 -16.23 6.19 -4.02
N ASP A 33 -16.96 5.43 -4.83
CA ASP A 33 -18.41 5.60 -4.97
C ASP A 33 -19.16 5.07 -3.73
N ASP A 34 -18.59 4.04 -3.08
CA ASP A 34 -19.14 3.39 -1.88
C ASP A 34 -18.04 3.16 -0.82
N ASP A 35 -18.42 3.20 0.46
CA ASP A 35 -17.49 2.99 1.58
C ASP A 35 -16.94 1.54 1.60
N PRO A 36 -15.61 1.36 1.53
CA PRO A 36 -15.02 0.04 1.63
C PRO A 36 -15.14 -0.51 3.07
N PRO A 37 -15.23 -1.84 3.24
CA PRO A 37 -15.19 -2.48 4.55
C PRO A 37 -13.97 -2.07 5.37
N ALA A 38 -14.12 -1.94 6.70
CA ALA A 38 -13.04 -1.52 7.60
C ALA A 38 -11.74 -2.34 7.48
N ALA A 39 -11.85 -3.63 7.13
CA ALA A 39 -10.69 -4.50 6.90
C ALA A 39 -9.88 -4.09 5.64
N LEU A 40 -10.55 -3.58 4.60
CA LEU A 40 -9.89 -3.04 3.41
C LEU A 40 -9.38 -1.63 3.67
N ASP A 41 -10.13 -0.80 4.39
CA ASP A 41 -9.69 0.56 4.78
C ASP A 41 -8.38 0.53 5.57
N ALA A 42 -8.24 -0.40 6.52
CA ALA A 42 -7.01 -0.57 7.28
C ALA A 42 -5.79 -0.87 6.38
N VAL A 43 -5.97 -1.66 5.32
CA VAL A 43 -4.90 -1.95 4.35
C VAL A 43 -4.68 -0.76 3.41
N LEU A 44 -5.75 -0.09 3.00
CA LEU A 44 -5.71 1.09 2.14
C LEU A 44 -4.84 2.17 2.77
N ARG A 45 -5.01 2.47 4.06
CA ARG A 45 -4.18 3.47 4.77
C ARG A 45 -2.67 3.23 4.64
N VAL A 46 -2.25 1.97 4.46
CA VAL A 46 -0.83 1.59 4.32
C VAL A 46 -0.36 1.66 2.86
N ILE A 47 -1.15 1.14 1.92
CA ILE A 47 -0.73 0.94 0.52
C ILE A 47 -1.59 1.70 -0.51
N HIS A 48 -2.28 2.76 -0.10
CA HIS A 48 -3.12 3.58 -0.98
C HIS A 48 -2.35 4.13 -2.19
N THR A 49 -1.09 4.54 -2.01
CA THR A 49 -0.20 4.98 -3.10
C THR A 49 -0.02 3.90 -4.17
N GLY A 50 0.04 2.62 -3.79
CA GLY A 50 0.15 1.52 -4.75
C GLY A 50 -1.14 1.30 -5.56
N VAL A 51 -2.30 1.59 -4.97
CA VAL A 51 -3.60 1.59 -5.67
C VAL A 51 -3.68 2.78 -6.61
N ARG A 52 -3.30 3.98 -6.15
CA ARG A 52 -3.22 5.21 -6.98
C ARG A 52 -2.29 5.01 -8.18
N ALA A 53 -1.10 4.46 -7.95
CA ALA A 53 -0.14 4.18 -9.01
C ALA A 53 -0.72 3.27 -10.10
N GLN A 54 -1.46 2.23 -9.72
CA GLN A 54 -2.10 1.35 -10.69
C GLN A 54 -3.23 2.02 -11.47
N LEU A 55 -4.10 2.77 -10.79
CA LEU A 55 -5.21 3.48 -11.42
C LEU A 55 -4.72 4.60 -12.36
N ALA A 56 -3.66 5.31 -11.97
CA ALA A 56 -3.06 6.38 -12.77
C ALA A 56 -2.10 5.86 -13.87
N GLY A 57 -1.79 4.57 -13.90
CA GLY A 57 -0.81 3.98 -14.83
C GLY A 57 0.62 4.48 -14.60
N ARG A 58 0.98 4.79 -13.35
CA ARG A 58 2.26 5.37 -12.94
C ARG A 58 3.09 4.39 -12.13
N ARG A 59 4.39 4.67 -11.97
CA ARG A 59 5.25 3.82 -11.13
C ARG A 59 4.96 4.08 -9.66
N TRP A 60 4.94 3.01 -8.88
CA TRP A 60 4.92 3.06 -7.43
C TRP A 60 6.35 3.05 -6.91
N LEU A 61 6.68 4.00 -6.04
CA LEU A 61 8.03 4.20 -5.52
C LEU A 61 8.04 3.93 -4.01
N GLY A 62 9.09 3.28 -3.55
CA GLY A 62 9.37 3.08 -2.13
C GLY A 62 10.74 3.65 -1.80
N CYS A 63 10.88 4.30 -0.65
CA CYS A 63 12.15 4.83 -0.18
C CYS A 63 12.40 4.39 1.27
N ASP A 64 13.65 4.04 1.54
CA ASP A 64 14.15 3.84 2.90
C ASP A 64 14.65 5.20 3.44
N GLU A 65 13.97 5.72 4.44
CA GLU A 65 14.30 7.00 5.09
C GLU A 65 15.73 7.02 5.67
N ALA A 66 16.27 5.87 6.09
CA ALA A 66 17.61 5.79 6.68
C ALA A 66 18.73 5.93 5.64
N THR A 67 18.54 5.35 4.45
CA THR A 67 19.55 5.35 3.38
C THR A 67 19.26 6.36 2.27
N GLY A 68 18.03 6.86 2.17
CA GLY A 68 17.55 7.71 1.08
C GLY A 68 17.43 6.99 -0.27
N LEU A 69 17.53 5.65 -0.28
CA LEU A 69 17.47 4.87 -1.52
C LEU A 69 16.02 4.65 -1.94
N ALA A 70 15.67 5.21 -3.11
CA ALA A 70 14.38 4.98 -3.75
C ALA A 70 14.45 3.79 -4.71
N VAL A 71 13.42 2.94 -4.68
CA VAL A 71 13.24 1.77 -5.55
C VAL A 71 11.86 1.79 -6.18
N VAL A 72 11.75 1.21 -7.38
CA VAL A 72 10.44 0.98 -8.01
C VAL A 72 9.84 -0.28 -7.39
N LEU A 73 8.64 -0.13 -6.84
CA LEU A 73 7.88 -1.21 -6.22
C LEU A 73 7.04 -1.94 -7.25
N ASN A 74 6.88 -3.25 -7.06
CA ASN A 74 5.94 -4.05 -7.83
C ASN A 74 4.59 -4.07 -7.11
N PRO A 75 3.51 -3.50 -7.68
CA PRO A 75 2.20 -3.49 -7.03
C PRO A 75 1.56 -4.87 -6.84
N ALA A 76 2.06 -5.90 -7.54
CA ALA A 76 1.65 -7.29 -7.36
C ALA A 76 2.41 -8.01 -6.23
N ALA A 77 3.49 -7.44 -5.71
CA ALA A 77 4.28 -7.97 -4.62
C ALA A 77 3.95 -7.27 -3.29
N THR A 78 4.43 -7.86 -2.21
CA THR A 78 4.50 -7.24 -0.87
C THR A 78 5.54 -6.12 -0.86
N LEU A 79 5.40 -5.21 0.11
CA LEU A 79 6.38 -4.15 0.36
C LEU A 79 7.67 -4.73 0.94
N PRO A 80 8.85 -4.27 0.49
CA PRO A 80 10.09 -4.57 1.18
C PRO A 80 10.06 -3.98 2.61
N SER A 81 10.50 -4.73 3.62
CA SER A 81 10.46 -4.28 5.02
C SER A 81 11.33 -3.05 5.34
N GLY A 82 12.31 -2.75 4.49
CA GLY A 82 13.13 -1.52 4.60
C GLY A 82 12.45 -0.26 4.08
N VAL A 83 11.32 -0.37 3.37
CA VAL A 83 10.61 0.80 2.84
C VAL A 83 9.78 1.45 3.93
N THR A 84 10.00 2.74 4.15
CA THR A 84 9.28 3.54 5.16
C THR A 84 8.51 4.71 4.54
N LEU A 85 8.84 5.08 3.31
CA LEU A 85 8.19 6.13 2.52
C LEU A 85 7.67 5.56 1.21
N LEU A 86 6.49 5.99 0.77
CA LEU A 86 5.88 5.61 -0.49
C LEU A 86 5.53 6.84 -1.30
N ALA A 87 5.60 6.75 -2.62
CA ALA A 87 5.14 7.82 -3.50
C ALA A 87 4.65 7.23 -4.82
N VAL A 88 3.81 7.97 -5.52
CA VAL A 88 3.55 7.72 -6.94
C VAL A 88 4.46 8.61 -7.77
N GLU A 89 4.94 8.12 -8.90
CA GLU A 89 5.71 8.92 -9.84
C GLU A 89 4.98 10.23 -10.19
N GLY A 90 5.65 11.36 -10.00
CA GLY A 90 5.10 12.69 -10.23
C GLY A 90 4.31 13.30 -9.07
N ASP A 91 4.17 12.60 -7.94
CA ASP A 91 3.65 13.20 -6.70
C ASP A 91 4.64 14.23 -6.15
N ALA A 92 4.12 15.29 -5.53
CA ALA A 92 4.93 16.32 -4.90
C ALA A 92 5.54 15.88 -3.55
N THR A 93 4.95 14.87 -2.92
CA THR A 93 5.27 14.43 -1.57
C THR A 93 5.43 12.92 -1.46
N TRP A 94 6.14 12.49 -0.42
CA TRP A 94 6.24 11.09 -0.03
C TRP A 94 5.35 10.83 1.17
N ASP A 95 4.52 9.80 1.07
CA ASP A 95 3.67 9.31 2.15
C ASP A 95 4.46 8.42 3.10
N ARG A 96 4.43 8.76 4.39
CA ARG A 96 5.09 7.94 5.41
C ARG A 96 4.22 6.76 5.80
N ILE A 97 4.80 5.57 5.75
CA ILE A 97 4.16 4.37 6.31
C ILE A 97 4.10 4.53 7.84
N ASN A 98 2.89 4.44 8.39
CA ASN A 98 2.73 4.42 9.84
C ASN A 98 3.43 3.18 10.42
N PRO A 99 4.39 3.32 11.36
CA PRO A 99 5.08 2.19 11.96
C PRO A 99 4.16 1.11 12.57
N ALA A 100 2.96 1.49 13.02
CA ALA A 100 1.96 0.54 13.53
C ALA A 100 1.51 -0.47 12.46
N ALA A 101 1.58 -0.11 11.17
CA ALA A 101 1.22 -1.00 10.06
C ALA A 101 2.05 -2.29 10.04
N TRP A 102 3.28 -2.26 10.56
CA TRP A 102 4.14 -3.44 10.67
C TRP A 102 3.56 -4.47 11.64
N CYS A 103 2.85 -4.02 12.67
CA CYS A 103 2.18 -4.88 13.65
C CYS A 103 0.75 -5.22 13.23
N ASP A 104 0.01 -4.25 12.68
CA ASP A 104 -1.41 -4.41 12.34
C ASP A 104 -1.63 -5.17 11.03
N ALA A 105 -0.68 -5.07 10.10
CA ALA A 105 -0.73 -5.71 8.79
C ALA A 105 0.64 -6.25 8.32
N PRO A 106 1.31 -7.13 9.10
CA PRO A 106 2.65 -7.66 8.78
C PRO A 106 2.70 -8.38 7.42
N ARG A 107 1.56 -8.94 6.98
CA ARG A 107 1.39 -9.59 5.66
C ARG A 107 1.68 -8.70 4.46
N LEU A 108 1.67 -7.37 4.64
CA LEU A 108 1.97 -6.41 3.58
C LEU A 108 3.48 -6.29 3.33
N PHE A 109 4.31 -6.81 4.22
CA PHE A 109 5.76 -6.63 4.21
C PHE A 109 6.49 -7.96 4.01
N ASP A 110 7.58 -7.95 3.25
CA ASP A 110 8.46 -9.11 3.02
C ASP A 110 9.95 -8.71 3.11
N PRO A 111 10.77 -9.40 3.93
CA PRO A 111 10.34 -10.35 4.96
C PRO A 111 9.41 -9.67 5.96
N ALA A 112 8.47 -10.43 6.53
CA ALA A 112 7.61 -9.92 7.61
C ALA A 112 8.52 -9.30 8.70
N PRO A 113 8.17 -8.12 9.23
CA PRO A 113 9.01 -7.44 10.23
C PRO A 113 9.25 -8.42 11.39
N GLY A 114 10.51 -8.83 11.56
CA GLY A 114 10.90 -9.69 12.67
C GLY A 114 10.61 -8.99 14.01
N PRO A 115 10.48 -9.73 15.13
CA PRO A 115 10.42 -9.10 16.45
C PRO A 115 11.66 -8.22 16.57
N SER A 116 11.44 -6.93 16.73
CA SER A 116 12.44 -5.87 16.65
C SER A 116 13.68 -6.21 17.47
N GLY A 117 14.71 -6.75 16.81
CA GLY A 117 16.07 -6.72 17.31
C GLY A 117 16.63 -5.31 17.14
N ARG A 118 16.11 -4.35 17.92
CA ARG A 118 16.90 -3.16 18.23
C ARG A 118 18.04 -3.67 19.13
N GLY A 119 19.26 -3.59 18.62
CA GLY A 119 20.47 -3.66 19.44
C GLY A 119 20.53 -2.52 20.45
#